data_AF-A0A7X9PJW3-F1
#
_entry.id   AF-A0A7X9PJW3-F1
#
_cell.length_a   1.000
_cell.length_b   1.000
_cell.length_c   1.000
_cell.angle_alpha   90.00
_cell.angle_beta   90.00
_cell.angle_gamma   90.00
#
_symmetry.space_group_name_H-M   'P 1'
#
loop_
_entity.id
_entity.type
_entity.pdbx_description
1 polymer ?
#
loop_
_entity_poly.entity_id
_entity_poly.type
_entity_poly.pdbx_seq_one_letter_code
_entity_poly.pdbx_strand_id
1 'polypeptide(L)'
;MLTLAFVRHSIAENTEHTHDDFNRKLTEEGIERIRLVLPKIQKSFLQNAFFLHSPAIRCVQTVNYFASYFQIANEQIKEHDFLFSCFRENGFFYFLEEEAANKSNVWIFGHNPMLSNLCDAILGKKFYSLPPCSVVVFKSFAQNWVDIQPENTKLELFINPHQFD
;
A
#
# COMPACT_ATOMS: atom_id res chain seq x y z
N MET A 1 6.99 16.62 7.49
CA MET A 1 6.55 15.32 8.03
C MET A 1 5.97 14.53 6.88
N LEU A 2 6.53 13.35 6.64
CA LEU A 2 6.10 12.45 5.58
C LEU A 2 5.11 11.43 6.14
N THR A 3 4.09 11.09 5.35
CA THR A 3 3.17 9.99 5.61
C THR A 3 3.37 8.94 4.53
N LEU A 4 3.68 7.72 4.94
CA LEU A 4 3.82 6.59 4.02
C LEU A 4 2.83 5.52 4.43
N ALA A 5 1.96 5.12 3.52
CA ALA A 5 0.99 4.06 3.76
C ALA A 5 1.23 2.90 2.79
N PHE A 6 1.03 1.68 3.29
CA PHE A 6 1.06 0.46 2.49
C PHE A 6 -0.30 -0.21 2.54
N VAL A 7 -0.82 -0.55 1.36
CA VAL A 7 -2.04 -1.32 1.16
C VAL A 7 -1.69 -2.56 0.35
N ARG A 8 -1.75 -3.74 0.98
CA ARG A 8 -1.68 -4.98 0.20
C ARG A 8 -2.98 -5.12 -0.57
N HIS A 9 -2.90 -5.49 -1.85
CA HIS A 9 -4.11 -5.82 -2.62
C HIS A 9 -5.03 -6.81 -1.87
N SER A 10 -6.34 -6.72 -2.11
CA SER A 10 -7.29 -7.64 -1.49
C SER A 10 -7.24 -9.04 -2.10
N ILE A 11 -8.09 -9.95 -1.62
CA ILE A 11 -8.17 -11.35 -2.04
C ILE A 11 -8.46 -11.43 -3.54
N ALA A 12 -7.65 -12.19 -4.26
CA ALA A 12 -7.79 -12.39 -5.70
C ALA A 12 -7.94 -13.88 -6.02
N GLU A 13 -8.50 -14.18 -7.19
CA GLU A 13 -8.68 -15.53 -7.74
C GLU A 13 -7.44 -16.39 -7.55
N ASN A 14 -7.57 -17.70 -7.32
CA ASN A 14 -6.40 -18.55 -7.16
C ASN A 14 -5.65 -18.78 -8.49
N THR A 15 -4.33 -18.94 -8.40
CA THR A 15 -3.43 -19.19 -9.55
C THR A 15 -3.62 -20.58 -10.16
N GLU A 16 -4.25 -21.52 -9.45
CA GLU A 16 -4.44 -22.91 -9.92
C GLU A 16 -5.38 -23.02 -11.14
N HIS A 17 -6.08 -21.94 -11.50
CA HIS A 17 -6.98 -21.88 -12.65
C HIS A 17 -6.58 -20.83 -13.71
N THR A 18 -5.51 -20.08 -13.48
CA THR A 18 -5.10 -18.96 -14.36
C THR A 18 -3.59 -19.02 -14.62
N HIS A 19 -3.19 -19.23 -15.88
CA HIS A 19 -1.78 -19.14 -16.32
C HIS A 19 -1.21 -17.71 -16.27
N ASP A 20 -1.96 -16.77 -15.69
CA ASP A 20 -1.76 -15.34 -15.81
C ASP A 20 -1.96 -14.66 -14.45
N ASP A 21 -0.91 -14.64 -13.63
CA ASP A 21 -0.95 -14.00 -12.32
C ASP A 21 -1.30 -12.51 -12.42
N PHE A 22 -0.85 -11.84 -13.48
CA PHE A 22 -1.04 -10.41 -13.66
C PHE A 22 -2.54 -10.05 -13.79
N ASN A 23 -3.30 -10.86 -14.52
CA ASN A 23 -4.71 -10.62 -14.81
C ASN A 23 -5.70 -11.16 -13.76
N ARG A 24 -5.23 -11.74 -12.66
CA ARG A 24 -6.09 -12.20 -11.55
C ARG A 24 -6.93 -11.07 -10.99
N LYS A 25 -8.24 -11.29 -10.92
CA LYS A 25 -9.21 -10.34 -10.37
C LYS A 25 -9.45 -10.56 -8.89
N LEU A 26 -9.95 -9.55 -8.21
CA LEU A 26 -10.48 -9.67 -6.86
C LEU A 26 -11.66 -10.64 -6.84
N THR A 27 -11.73 -11.46 -5.80
CA THR A 27 -12.91 -12.29 -5.51
C THR A 27 -14.01 -11.45 -4.88
N GLU A 28 -15.24 -11.98 -4.83
CA GLU A 28 -16.34 -11.36 -4.07
C GLU A 28 -15.98 -11.17 -2.59
N GLU A 29 -15.37 -12.18 -1.97
CA GLU A 29 -14.83 -12.08 -0.61
C GLU A 29 -13.79 -10.95 -0.49
N GLY A 30 -12.91 -10.80 -1.49
CA GLY A 30 -11.95 -9.70 -1.54
C GLY A 30 -12.59 -8.32 -1.59
N ILE A 31 -13.71 -8.19 -2.30
CA ILE A 31 -14.49 -6.94 -2.38
C ILE A 31 -15.18 -6.66 -1.04
N GLU A 32 -15.82 -7.65 -0.42
CA GLU A 32 -16.43 -7.48 0.91
C GLU A 32 -15.38 -7.11 1.97
N ARG A 33 -14.19 -7.72 1.91
CA ARG A 33 -13.09 -7.37 2.81
C ARG A 33 -12.66 -5.91 2.67
N ILE A 34 -12.61 -5.38 1.44
CA ILE A 34 -12.35 -3.95 1.22
C ILE A 34 -13.44 -3.09 1.88
N ARG A 35 -14.72 -3.45 1.73
CA ARG A 35 -15.84 -2.70 2.36
C ARG A 35 -15.77 -2.70 3.88
N LEU A 36 -15.24 -3.75 4.50
CA LEU A 36 -15.01 -3.81 5.95
C LEU A 36 -13.82 -2.95 6.38
N VAL A 37 -12.79 -2.80 5.55
CA VAL A 37 -11.56 -2.06 5.86
C VAL A 37 -11.72 -0.56 5.68
N LEU A 38 -12.36 -0.10 4.59
CA LEU A 38 -12.45 1.32 4.24
C LEU A 38 -12.98 2.23 5.37
N PRO A 39 -14.08 1.88 6.08
CA PRO A 39 -14.61 2.74 7.14
C PRO A 39 -13.70 2.88 8.37
N LYS A 40 -12.71 1.99 8.52
CA LYS A 40 -11.77 1.99 9.65
C LYS A 40 -10.60 2.96 9.44
N ILE A 41 -10.45 3.49 8.23
CA ILE A 41 -9.40 4.45 7.89
C ILE A 41 -9.97 5.87 8.09
N GLN A 42 -9.33 6.63 8.97
CA GLN A 42 -9.70 8.02 9.18
C GLN A 42 -9.36 8.85 7.93
N LYS A 43 -10.32 9.64 7.44
CA LYS A 43 -10.14 10.51 6.26
C LYS A 43 -8.97 11.49 6.40
N SER A 44 -8.58 11.86 7.62
CA SER A 44 -7.43 12.71 7.90
C SER A 44 -6.11 12.13 7.39
N PHE A 45 -5.98 10.80 7.31
CA PHE A 45 -4.78 10.17 6.72
C PHE A 45 -4.71 10.33 5.20
N LEU A 46 -5.80 10.71 4.53
CA LEU A 46 -5.89 10.82 3.08
C LEU A 46 -5.75 12.26 2.57
N GLN A 47 -5.56 13.23 3.46
CA GLN A 47 -5.37 14.62 3.06
C GLN A 47 -4.14 14.74 2.15
N ASN A 48 -4.34 15.25 0.93
CA ASN A 48 -3.31 15.36 -0.12
C ASN A 48 -2.59 14.04 -0.43
N ALA A 49 -3.26 12.90 -0.22
CA ALA A 49 -2.65 11.60 -0.51
C ALA A 49 -2.37 11.44 -2.00
N PHE A 50 -1.21 10.88 -2.31
CA PHE A 50 -0.80 10.48 -3.64
C PHE A 50 -0.72 8.95 -3.67
N PHE A 51 -1.52 8.34 -4.53
CA PHE A 51 -1.65 6.89 -4.65
C PHE A 51 -0.71 6.40 -5.75
N LEU A 52 0.19 5.49 -5.40
CA LEU A 52 1.00 4.73 -6.34
C LEU A 52 0.60 3.26 -6.26
N HIS A 53 0.35 2.62 -7.40
CA HIS A 53 -0.09 1.23 -7.40
C HIS A 53 0.62 0.36 -8.44
N SER A 54 0.68 -0.93 -8.15
CA SER A 54 1.06 -1.96 -9.11
C SER A 54 0.04 -2.05 -10.26
N PRO A 55 0.49 -2.32 -11.50
CA PRO A 55 -0.39 -2.55 -12.66
C PRO A 55 -1.19 -3.86 -12.61
N ALA A 56 -0.90 -4.78 -11.67
CA ALA A 56 -1.66 -6.03 -11.57
C ALA A 56 -3.16 -5.77 -11.31
N ILE A 57 -4.04 -6.50 -11.99
CA ILE A 57 -5.50 -6.21 -12.01
C ILE A 57 -6.12 -6.18 -10.61
N ARG A 58 -5.76 -7.13 -9.74
CA ARG A 58 -6.17 -7.12 -8.32
C ARG A 58 -5.76 -5.86 -7.56
N CYS A 59 -4.61 -5.26 -7.90
CA CYS A 59 -4.12 -4.03 -7.30
C CYS A 59 -4.89 -2.83 -7.84
N VAL A 60 -5.06 -2.75 -9.17
CA VAL A 60 -5.88 -1.74 -9.87
C VAL A 60 -7.31 -1.72 -9.31
N GLN A 61 -7.94 -2.89 -9.14
CA GLN A 61 -9.27 -2.97 -8.54
C GLN A 61 -9.28 -2.50 -7.09
N THR A 62 -8.27 -2.88 -6.29
CA THR A 62 -8.17 -2.44 -4.88
C THR A 62 -8.03 -0.92 -4.78
N VAL A 63 -7.12 -0.30 -5.52
CA VAL A 63 -6.91 1.16 -5.48
C VAL A 63 -8.16 1.91 -5.96
N ASN A 64 -8.89 1.39 -6.94
CA ASN A 64 -10.14 2.00 -7.42
C ASN A 64 -11.22 2.06 -6.33
N TYR A 65 -11.37 1.01 -5.52
CA TYR A 65 -12.30 1.04 -4.38
C TYR A 65 -11.89 2.08 -3.33
N PHE A 66 -10.59 2.18 -3.02
CA PHE A 66 -10.07 3.17 -2.09
C PHE A 66 -10.26 4.59 -2.62
N ALA A 67 -9.88 4.84 -3.88
CA ALA A 67 -10.02 6.14 -4.53
C ALA A 67 -11.47 6.59 -4.58
N SER A 68 -12.40 5.71 -4.95
CA SER A 68 -13.83 6.01 -4.99
C SER A 68 -14.37 6.35 -3.58
N TYR A 69 -13.99 5.60 -2.55
CA TYR A 69 -14.49 5.81 -1.20
C TYR A 69 -13.96 7.10 -0.57
N PHE A 70 -12.68 7.41 -0.78
CA PHE A 70 -12.03 8.60 -0.23
C PHE A 70 -12.07 9.82 -1.16
N GLN A 71 -12.69 9.69 -2.35
CA GLN A 71 -12.80 10.74 -3.35
C GLN A 71 -11.43 11.29 -3.77
N ILE A 72 -10.47 10.40 -3.99
CA ILE A 72 -9.13 10.75 -4.48
C ILE A 72 -9.24 11.07 -5.96
N ALA A 73 -8.71 12.22 -6.38
CA ALA A 73 -8.76 12.65 -7.77
C ALA A 73 -7.84 11.79 -8.65
N ASN A 74 -8.19 11.59 -9.92
CA ASN A 74 -7.44 10.70 -10.82
C ASN A 74 -5.99 11.15 -11.02
N GLU A 75 -5.74 12.46 -11.03
CA GLU A 75 -4.39 13.04 -11.12
C GLU A 75 -3.52 12.76 -9.89
N GLN A 76 -4.11 12.30 -8.79
CA GLN A 76 -3.41 11.86 -7.59
C GLN A 76 -3.17 10.35 -7.56
N ILE A 77 -3.54 9.62 -8.61
CA ILE A 77 -3.39 8.17 -8.71
C ILE A 77 -2.47 7.88 -9.90
N LYS A 78 -1.39 7.13 -9.64
CA LYS A 78 -0.41 6.79 -10.65
C LYS A 78 -0.06 5.30 -10.58
N GLU A 79 -0.12 4.65 -11.73
CA GLU A 79 0.35 3.28 -11.92
C GLU A 79 1.87 3.26 -12.10
N HIS A 80 2.54 2.23 -11.57
CA HIS A 80 3.97 2.05 -11.82
C HIS A 80 4.44 0.59 -11.76
N ASP A 81 5.11 0.12 -12.82
CA ASP A 81 5.57 -1.27 -12.99
C ASP A 81 6.55 -1.76 -11.91
N PHE A 82 7.34 -0.83 -11.35
CA PHE A 82 8.21 -1.11 -10.21
C PHE A 82 7.48 -1.83 -9.07
N LEU A 83 6.21 -1.48 -8.82
CA LEU A 83 5.42 -2.03 -7.72
C LEU A 83 4.90 -3.45 -7.97
N PHE A 84 4.99 -3.97 -9.20
CA PHE A 84 4.77 -5.39 -9.52
C PHE A 84 6.06 -6.22 -9.44
N SER A 85 7.22 -5.57 -9.59
CA SER A 85 8.53 -6.22 -9.62
C SER A 85 9.03 -6.61 -8.23
N CYS A 86 9.99 -7.52 -8.16
CA CYS A 86 10.74 -7.78 -6.92
C CYS A 86 11.72 -6.63 -6.67
N PHE A 87 11.58 -5.95 -5.53
CA PHE A 87 12.49 -4.87 -5.12
C PHE A 87 12.93 -5.02 -3.66
N ARG A 88 13.99 -4.29 -3.31
CA ARG A 88 14.52 -4.16 -1.94
C ARG A 88 14.26 -2.75 -1.41
N GLU A 89 14.40 -2.61 -0.10
CA GLU A 89 14.20 -1.35 0.64
C GLU A 89 14.86 -0.13 -0.01
N ASN A 90 16.19 -0.14 -0.21
CA ASN A 90 16.88 1.01 -0.79
C ASN A 90 16.32 1.39 -2.16
N GLY A 91 16.04 0.39 -3.01
CA GLY A 91 15.44 0.62 -4.33
C GLY A 91 14.05 1.25 -4.25
N PHE A 92 13.26 0.88 -3.23
CA PHE A 92 11.95 1.45 -2.99
C PHE A 92 12.02 2.92 -2.55
N PHE A 93 12.94 3.29 -1.66
CA PHE A 93 13.07 4.69 -1.25
C PHE A 93 13.63 5.59 -2.36
N TYR A 94 14.56 5.10 -3.19
CA TYR A 94 14.98 5.82 -4.40
C TYR A 94 13.82 6.00 -5.37
N PHE A 95 13.02 4.95 -5.60
CA PHE A 95 11.80 5.04 -6.40
C PHE A 95 10.83 6.11 -5.85
N LEU A 96 10.61 6.17 -4.54
CA LEU A 96 9.78 7.21 -3.94
C LEU A 96 10.36 8.62 -4.13
N GLU A 97 11.68 8.76 -4.05
CA GLU A 97 12.34 10.04 -4.27
C GLU A 97 12.14 10.52 -5.72
N GLU A 98 12.29 9.63 -6.70
CA GLU A 98 12.08 9.96 -8.12
C GLU A 98 10.61 10.29 -8.41
N GLU A 99 9.68 9.50 -7.89
CA GLU A 99 8.27 9.56 -8.27
C GLU A 99 7.42 10.49 -7.42
N ALA A 100 7.87 10.80 -6.20
CA ALA A 100 7.06 11.46 -5.19
C ALA A 100 7.84 12.42 -4.27
N ALA A 101 9.04 12.88 -4.63
CA ALA A 101 9.82 13.86 -3.83
C ALA A 101 9.02 15.08 -3.35
N ASN A 102 8.08 15.58 -4.16
CA ASN A 102 7.24 16.74 -3.82
C ASN A 102 5.93 16.40 -3.11
N LYS A 103 5.72 15.13 -2.76
CA LYS A 103 4.53 14.64 -2.05
C LYS A 103 4.91 14.37 -0.62
N SER A 104 4.06 14.77 0.33
CA SER A 104 4.27 14.50 1.75
C SER A 104 3.40 13.38 2.29
N ASN A 105 2.50 12.84 1.46
CA ASN A 105 1.58 11.76 1.83
C ASN A 105 1.45 10.79 0.65
N VAL A 106 2.08 9.62 0.75
CA VAL A 106 2.13 8.61 -0.32
C VAL A 106 1.53 7.31 0.17
N TRP A 107 0.62 6.75 -0.61
CA TRP A 107 -0.01 5.46 -0.37
C TRP A 107 0.38 4.50 -1.47
N ILE A 108 1.03 3.40 -1.09
CA ILE A 108 1.47 2.36 -2.00
C ILE A 108 0.50 1.20 -1.96
N PHE A 109 -0.02 0.84 -3.11
CA PHE A 109 -0.82 -0.36 -3.32
C PHE A 109 0.05 -1.41 -4.00
N GLY A 110 0.22 -2.57 -3.37
CA GLY A 110 1.20 -3.54 -3.85
C GLY A 110 1.05 -4.94 -3.27
N HIS A 111 2.17 -5.66 -3.26
CA HIS A 111 2.21 -7.10 -3.03
C HIS A 111 3.16 -7.49 -1.90
N ASN A 112 2.86 -8.63 -1.28
CA ASN A 112 3.85 -9.34 -0.49
C ASN A 112 4.76 -10.18 -1.40
N PRO A 113 6.01 -10.47 -0.97
CA PRO A 113 6.58 -10.16 0.35
C PRO A 113 7.08 -8.72 0.51
N MET A 114 7.21 -7.94 -0.58
CA MET A 114 7.87 -6.64 -0.58
C MET A 114 7.30 -5.67 0.46
N LEU A 115 5.98 -5.51 0.54
CA LEU A 115 5.36 -4.62 1.53
C LEU A 115 5.63 -5.05 2.98
N SER A 116 5.57 -6.35 3.27
CA SER A 116 5.88 -6.86 4.62
C SER A 116 7.35 -6.63 4.98
N ASN A 117 8.26 -6.86 4.02
CA ASN A 117 9.69 -6.60 4.23
C ASN A 117 9.99 -5.11 4.44
N LEU A 118 9.28 -4.21 3.76
CA LEU A 118 9.38 -2.77 4.00
C LEU A 118 8.88 -2.39 5.38
N CYS A 119 7.79 -2.98 5.87
CA CYS A 119 7.34 -2.77 7.25
C CYS A 119 8.42 -3.17 8.27
N ASP A 120 9.04 -4.34 8.08
CA ASP A 120 10.12 -4.82 8.94
C ASP A 120 11.29 -3.84 8.98
N ALA A 121 11.70 -3.36 7.80
CA ALA A 121 12.82 -2.45 7.65
C ALA A 121 12.55 -1.06 8.25
N ILE A 122 11.40 -0.45 7.92
CA ILE A 122 10.99 0.85 8.44
C ILE A 122 10.85 0.84 9.98
N LEU A 123 10.44 -0.29 10.57
CA LEU A 123 10.28 -0.41 12.02
C LEU A 123 11.53 -0.91 12.75
N GLY A 124 12.58 -1.31 12.02
CA GLY A 124 13.80 -1.88 12.60
C GLY A 124 13.58 -3.20 13.35
N LYS A 125 12.46 -3.89 13.13
CA LYS A 125 12.09 -5.13 13.81
C LYS A 125 11.12 -5.95 12.96
N LYS A 126 11.11 -7.27 13.19
CA LYS A 126 10.08 -8.16 12.65
C LYS A 126 8.69 -7.63 13.00
N PHE A 127 7.93 -7.32 11.97
CA PHE A 127 6.52 -7.02 12.02
C PHE A 127 5.72 -8.30 11.71
N TYR A 128 4.55 -8.15 11.10
CA TYR A 128 3.70 -9.25 10.66
C TYR A 128 3.68 -9.32 9.13
N SER A 129 3.53 -10.53 8.60
CA SER A 129 3.11 -10.70 7.20
C SER A 129 1.75 -10.02 7.02
N LEU A 130 1.66 -9.11 6.06
CA LEU A 130 0.42 -8.38 5.79
C LEU A 130 -0.60 -9.30 5.11
N PRO A 131 -1.72 -9.70 5.72
CA PRO A 131 -2.78 -10.40 5.00
C PRO A 131 -3.39 -9.54 3.87
N PRO A 132 -4.12 -10.14 2.92
CA PRO A 132 -4.77 -9.40 1.84
C PRO A 132 -5.64 -8.27 2.39
N CYS A 133 -5.60 -7.10 1.76
CA CYS A 133 -6.29 -5.87 2.18
C CYS A 133 -5.78 -5.22 3.49
N SER A 134 -4.63 -5.62 4.02
CA SER A 134 -4.00 -4.91 5.13
C SER A 134 -3.63 -3.48 4.76
N VAL A 135 -3.81 -2.57 5.72
CA VAL A 135 -3.42 -1.16 5.62
C VAL A 135 -2.47 -0.83 6.76
N VAL A 136 -1.32 -0.28 6.43
CA VAL A 136 -0.32 0.20 7.38
C VAL A 136 -0.06 1.68 7.08
N VAL A 137 0.00 2.53 8.09
CA VAL A 137 0.33 3.96 7.93
C VAL A 137 1.46 4.31 8.87
N PHE A 138 2.50 4.92 8.32
CA PHE A 138 3.64 5.45 9.03
C PHE A 138 3.67 6.97 8.94
N LYS A 139 4.18 7.61 9.99
CA LYS A 139 4.58 9.02 9.97
C LYS A 139 6.06 9.14 10.28
N SER A 140 6.77 9.88 9.44
CA SER A 140 8.20 10.13 9.58
C SER A 140 8.52 11.62 9.69
N PHE A 141 9.49 11.93 10.55
CA PHE A 141 10.10 13.26 10.64
C PHE A 141 11.22 13.48 9.61
N ALA A 142 11.52 12.47 8.78
CA ALA A 142 12.43 12.61 7.64
C ALA A 142 12.02 13.78 6.72
N GLN A 143 13.02 14.38 6.07
CA GLN A 143 12.81 15.44 5.08
C GLN A 143 12.56 14.86 3.69
N ASN A 144 13.33 13.84 3.30
CA ASN A 144 13.23 13.15 2.01
C ASN A 144 12.87 11.66 2.23
N TRP A 145 12.40 10.99 1.18
CA TRP A 145 11.98 9.58 1.29
C TRP A 145 13.16 8.65 1.58
N VAL A 146 14.32 8.96 1.01
CA VAL A 146 15.60 8.26 1.26
C VAL A 146 16.14 8.42 2.68
N ASP A 147 15.65 9.39 3.44
CA ASP A 147 16.05 9.64 4.83
C ASP A 147 15.16 8.91 5.85
N ILE A 148 14.17 8.14 5.40
CA ILE A 148 13.31 7.36 6.30
C ILE A 148 14.15 6.29 7.02
N GLN A 149 14.08 6.30 8.34
CA GLN A 149 14.76 5.35 9.22
C GLN A 149 13.87 4.99 10.42
N PRO A 150 14.11 3.85 11.10
CA PRO A 150 13.34 3.45 12.27
C PRO A 150 13.28 4.51 13.38
N GLU A 151 14.35 5.27 13.58
CA GLU A 151 14.47 6.25 14.65
C GLU A 151 13.60 7.49 14.41
N ASN A 152 13.30 7.80 13.15
CA ASN A 152 12.52 8.97 12.76
C ASN A 152 11.09 8.63 12.32
N THR A 153 10.70 7.35 12.37
CA THR A 153 9.42 6.87 11.83
C THR A 153 8.60 6.13 12.87
N LYS A 154 7.30 6.38 12.88
CA LYS A 154 6.34 5.75 13.80
C LYS A 154 5.21 5.09 13.02
N LEU A 155 4.77 3.94 13.51
CA LEU A 155 3.53 3.29 13.08
C LEU A 155 2.33 4.03 13.70
N GLU A 156 1.47 4.58 12.85
CA GLU A 156 0.26 5.31 13.27
C GLU A 156 -1.00 4.46 13.16
N LEU A 157 -1.05 3.56 12.18
CA LEU A 157 -2.19 2.68 11.95
C LEU A 157 -1.72 1.33 11.42
N PHE A 158 -2.28 0.26 11.95
CA PHE A 158 -2.27 -1.04 11.32
C PHE A 158 -3.67 -1.65 11.36
N ILE A 159 -4.24 -1.89 10.18
CA ILE A 159 -5.48 -2.65 10.02
C ILE A 159 -5.09 -4.04 9.54
N ASN A 160 -5.37 -5.04 10.37
CA ASN A 160 -5.27 -6.45 10.01
C ASN A 160 -6.68 -6.99 9.71
N PRO A 161 -7.03 -7.27 8.45
CA PRO A 161 -8.36 -7.73 8.08
C PRO A 161 -8.81 -9.05 8.73
N HIS A 162 -7.87 -9.92 9.13
CA HIS A 162 -8.21 -11.16 9.83
C HIS A 162 -8.84 -10.92 11.22
N GLN A 163 -8.78 -9.69 11.76
CA GLN A 163 -9.47 -9.34 13.00
C GLN A 163 -10.98 -9.15 12.79
N PHE A 164 -11.47 -9.23 11.56
CA PHE A 164 -12.88 -9.06 11.19
C PHE A 164 -13.52 -10.34 10.67
N ASP A 165 -12.73 -11.41 10.55
CA ASP A 165 -13.18 -12.74 10.14
C ASP A 165 -13.73 -13.54 11.34
#